data_AF-A0A4E0RBK1-F1
#
_entry.id   AF-A0A4E0RBK1-F1
#
_cell.length_a   1.000
_cell.length_b   1.000
_cell.length_c   1.000
_cell.angle_alpha   90.00
_cell.angle_beta   90.00
_cell.angle_gamma   90.00
#
_symmetry.space_group_name_H-M   'P 1'
#
loop_
_entity.id
_entity.type
_entity.pdbx_description
1 polymer ?
#
loop_
_entity_poly.entity_id
_entity_poly.type
_entity_poly.pdbx_seq_one_letter_code
_entity_poly.pdbx_strand_id
1 'polypeptide(L)' 'MNRTHIHFAPGEIGESGVISGMRNSVEVLIYVDLAAALRDGYRFFLSPNRVILTEGNADGYLPSKYFTKVFQCQPREL' A
#
# COMPACT_ATOMS: atom_id res chain seq x y z
N MET A 1 -9.38 -9.93 13.37
CA MET A 1 -8.19 -9.25 12.84
C MET A 1 -7.01 -10.20 13.02
N ASN A 2 -6.63 -10.93 11.97
CA ASN A 2 -5.53 -11.91 11.99
C ASN A 2 -4.46 -11.58 10.93
N ARG A 3 -4.40 -10.34 10.45
CA ARG A 3 -3.45 -9.94 9.41
C ARG A 3 -2.20 -9.39 10.09
N THR A 4 -1.06 -10.00 9.80
CA THR A 4 0.28 -9.65 10.31
C THR A 4 1.08 -8.83 9.30
N HIS A 5 0.54 -8.59 8.11
CA HIS A 5 1.20 -7.91 7.00
C HIS A 5 0.49 -6.60 6.66
N ILE A 6 1.24 -5.62 6.18
CA ILE A 6 0.71 -4.41 5.54
C ILE A 6 0.36 -4.78 4.09
N HIS A 7 -0.88 -4.49 3.67
CA HIS A 7 -1.38 -4.80 2.34
C HIS A 7 -1.39 -3.54 1.46
N PHE A 8 -0.89 -3.66 0.23
CA PHE A 8 -0.92 -2.61 -0.79
C PHE A 8 -1.70 -3.08 -2.01
N ALA A 9 -2.46 -2.14 -2.58
CA ALA A 9 -3.04 -2.32 -3.91
C ALA A 9 -1.98 -2.01 -4.98
N PRO A 10 -1.90 -2.77 -6.08
CA PRO A 10 -0.97 -2.49 -7.17
C PRO A 10 -1.38 -1.30 -8.05
N GLY A 11 -2.59 -0.75 -7.83
CA GLY A 11 -3.15 0.39 -8.57
C GLY A 11 -4.40 0.95 -7.86
N GLU A 12 -5.00 1.98 -8.45
CA GLU A 12 -6.19 2.66 -7.93
C GLU A 12 -7.50 1.96 -8.27
N ILE A 13 -8.59 2.37 -7.60
CA ILE A 13 -9.95 1.89 -7.90
C ILE A 13 -10.30 2.25 -9.35
N GLY A 14 -10.65 1.24 -10.15
CA GLY A 14 -11.04 1.42 -11.55
C GLY A 14 -9.91 1.23 -12.55
N GLU A 15 -8.65 1.07 -12.11
CA GLU A 15 -7.57 0.69 -12.99
C GLU A 15 -7.62 -0.80 -13.36
N SER A 16 -7.28 -1.10 -14.62
CA SER A 16 -7.27 -2.47 -15.14
C SER A 16 -6.31 -3.35 -14.35
N GLY A 17 -6.83 -4.42 -13.74
CA GLY A 17 -6.04 -5.39 -12.96
C GLY A 17 -6.12 -5.25 -11.44
N VAL A 18 -6.82 -4.23 -10.91
CA VAL A 18 -7.13 -4.12 -9.49
C VAL A 18 -8.40 -4.91 -9.17
N ILE A 19 -8.25 -6.22 -8.94
CA ILE A 19 -9.37 -7.13 -8.64
C ILE A 19 -9.79 -7.02 -7.18
N SER A 20 -8.82 -6.82 -6.29
CA SER A 20 -9.04 -6.69 -4.85
C SER A 20 -7.88 -5.91 -4.24
N GLY A 21 -8.17 -4.88 -3.43
CA GLY A 21 -7.10 -4.12 -2.78
C GLY A 21 -7.55 -2.85 -2.08
N MET A 22 -8.61 -2.20 -2.57
CA MET A 22 -9.04 -0.91 -2.06
C MET A 22 -10.57 -0.85 -1.96
N ARG A 23 -11.08 -0.36 -0.82
CA ARG A 23 -12.52 -0.19 -0.59
C ARG A 23 -12.96 1.15 -1.18
N ASN A 24 -14.18 1.21 -1.71
CA ASN A 24 -14.79 2.48 -2.17
C ASN A 24 -14.93 3.51 -1.04
N SER A 25 -14.92 3.07 0.22
CA SER A 25 -14.95 3.92 1.41
C SER A 25 -13.56 4.39 1.86
N VAL A 26 -12.56 4.41 0.97
CA VAL A 26 -11.21 4.90 1.32
C VAL A 26 -11.26 6.40 1.59
N GLU A 27 -10.66 6.82 2.69
CA GLU A 27 -10.58 8.24 3.10
C GLU A 27 -9.25 8.87 2.73
N VAL A 28 -8.18 8.07 2.69
CA VAL A 28 -6.81 8.52 2.38
C VAL A 28 -6.12 7.53 1.45
N LEU A 29 -5.50 8.03 0.38
CA LEU A 29 -4.59 7.30 -0.50
C LEU A 29 -3.16 7.64 -0.14
N ILE A 30 -2.32 6.63 0.10
CA ILE A 30 -0.88 6.79 0.36
C ILE A 30 -0.13 6.02 -0.72
N TYR A 31 0.73 6.73 -1.46
CA TYR A 31 1.61 6.14 -2.46
C TYR A 31 2.97 5.93 -1.85
N VAL A 32 3.57 4.77 -2.09
CA VAL A 32 4.83 4.36 -1.50
C VAL A 32 5.89 4.17 -2.57
N ASP A 33 7.09 4.71 -2.34
CA ASP A 33 8.28 4.39 -3.12
C ASP A 33 8.76 2.98 -2.76
N LEU A 34 8.21 2.01 -3.49
CA LEU A 34 8.58 0.60 -3.35
C LEU A 34 10.07 0.37 -3.63
N ALA A 35 10.65 1.09 -4.59
CA ALA A 35 12.05 0.92 -4.97
C ALA A 35 13.01 1.42 -3.88
N ALA A 36 12.69 2.52 -3.21
CA ALA A 36 13.43 2.99 -2.03
C ALA A 36 13.32 2.01 -0.86
N ALA A 37 12.11 1.51 -0.56
CA ALA A 37 11.92 0.54 0.52
C ALA A 37 12.66 -0.79 0.27
N LEU A 38 12.63 -1.30 -0.96
CA LEU A 38 13.38 -2.49 -1.36
C LEU A 38 14.90 -2.29 -1.22
N ARG A 39 15.43 -1.12 -1.61
CA ARG A 39 16.86 -0.79 -1.45
C ARG A 39 17.29 -0.73 0.01
N ASP A 40 16.42 -0.26 0.89
CA ASP A 40 16.65 -0.22 2.34
C ASP A 40 16.42 -1.57 3.04
N GLY A 41 16.10 -2.63 2.27
CA GLY A 41 16.04 -4.00 2.76
C GLY A 41 14.66 -4.49 3.20
N TYR A 42 13.59 -3.72 2.98
CA TYR A 42 12.24 -4.20 3.24
C TYR A 42 11.85 -5.28 2.23
N ARG A 43 11.29 -6.39 2.72
CA ARG A 43 10.80 -7.48 1.86
C ARG A 43 9.36 -7.23 1.47
N PHE A 44 9.07 -7.39 0.19
CA PHE A 44 7.72 -7.37 -0.34
C PHE A 44 7.40 -8.69 -1.03
N PHE A 45 6.13 -9.08 -0.94
CA PHE A 45 5.61 -10.32 -1.51
C PHE A 45 4.41 -10.01 -2.39
N LEU A 46 4.28 -10.73 -3.51
CA LEU A 46 3.10 -10.68 -4.35
C LEU A 46 2.25 -11.92 -4.07
N SER A 47 1.04 -11.71 -3.58
CA SER A 47 0.08 -12.79 -3.38
C SER A 47 -0.50 -13.29 -4.70
N PRO A 48 -1.09 -14.50 -4.75
CA PRO A 48 -1.78 -15.00 -5.94
C PRO A 48 -2.89 -14.08 -6.46
N ASN A 49 -3.54 -13.31 -5.57
CA ASN A 49 -4.59 -12.35 -5.92
C ASN A 49 -4.04 -10.97 -6.29
N ARG A 50 -2.74 -10.87 -6.60
CA ARG A 50 -2.04 -9.65 -7.01
C ARG A 50 -1.99 -8.53 -5.95
N VAL A 51 -2.29 -8.86 -4.69
CA VAL A 51 -2.07 -7.95 -3.55
C VAL A 51 -0.59 -7.99 -3.18
N ILE A 52 0.01 -6.82 -2.97
CA ILE A 52 1.39 -6.67 -2.52
C ILE A 52 1.40 -6.61 -0.99
N LEU A 53 2.37 -7.27 -0.36
CA LEU A 53 2.44 -7.43 1.10
C LEU A 53 3.83 -7.10 1.60
N THR A 54 3.95 -6.51 2.78
CA THR A 54 5.22 -6.48 3.54
C THR A 54 4.96 -6.78 5.01
N GLU A 55 5.95 -7.38 5.65
CA GLU A 55 5.98 -7.53 7.11
C GLU A 55 6.34 -6.21 7.80
N GLY A 56 6.92 -5.25 7.08
CA GLY A 56 7.48 -4.04 7.68
C GLY A 56 8.82 -4.31 8.37
N ASN A 57 9.17 -3.46 9.33
CA ASN A 57 10.35 -3.61 10.17
C ASN A 57 10.08 -4.58 11.34
N ALA A 58 10.99 -4.64 12.32
CA ALA A 58 10.86 -5.49 13.50
C ALA A 58 9.56 -5.24 14.30
N ASP A 59 8.99 -4.04 14.21
CA ASP A 59 7.76 -3.64 14.90
C ASP A 59 6.52 -3.74 14.00
N GLY A 60 6.66 -4.23 12.76
CA GLY A 60 5.56 -4.38 11.82
C GLY A 60 5.23 -3.11 11.01
N TYR A 61 6.12 -2.12 10.98
CA TYR A 61 5.89 -0.82 10.34
C TYR A 61 6.70 -0.61 9.07
N LEU A 62 6.09 0.11 8.12
CA LEU A 62 6.80 0.74 7.02
C LEU A 62 6.92 2.25 7.32
N PRO A 63 8.14 2.80 7.51
CA PRO A 63 8.34 4.21 7.80
C PRO A 63 7.73 5.14 6.74
N SER A 64 7.14 6.25 7.18
CA SER A 64 6.53 7.26 6.30
C SER A 64 7.52 7.97 5.37
N LYS A 65 8.84 7.82 5.58
CA LYS A 65 9.87 8.34 4.67
C LYS A 65 9.77 7.78 3.24
N TYR A 66 9.07 6.65 3.07
CA TYR A 66 8.79 6.08 1.74
C TYR A 66 7.51 6.62 1.11
N PHE A 67 6.76 7.50 1.76
CA PHE A 67 5.55 8.07 1.17
C PHE A 67 5.93 9.08 0.08
N THR A 68 5.39 8.90 -1.11
CA THR A 68 5.63 9.79 -2.25
C THR A 68 4.51 10.79 -2.44
N LYS A 69 3.27 10.39 -2.16
CA LYS A 69 2.06 11.23 -2.26
C LYS A 69 1.03 10.76 -1.24
N VAL A 70 0.24 11.71 -0.75
CA VAL A 70 -0.90 11.45 0.14
C VAL A 70 -2.07 12.29 -0.35
N PHE A 71 -3.25 11.67 -0.53
CA PHE A 71 -4.46 12.37 -0.95
C PHE A 71 -5.61 12.07 0.00
N GLN A 72 -6.36 13.12 0.34
CA GLN A 72 -7.67 13.00 0.99
C GLN A 72 -8.70 12.62 -0.09
N CYS A 73 -9.46 11.54 0.13
CA CYS A 73 -10.50 11.10 -0.79
C CYS A 73 -11.88 11.67 -0.45
N GLN A 74 -12.10 12.08 0.81
CA GLN A 74 -13.40 12.56 1.30
C GLN A 74 -13.21 13.73 2.31
N PRO A 75 -13.67 14.96 1.99
CA PRO A 75 -13.94 15.44 0.63
C PRO A 75 -12.66 15.36 -0.23
N ARG A 76 -12.79 15.12 -1.53
CA ARG A 76 -11.64 15.02 -2.43
C ARG A 76 -11.06 16.41 -2.68
N GLU A 77 -10.09 16.81 -1.87
CA GLU A 77 -9.27 18.00 -2.11
C GLU A 77 -8.06 17.58 -2.95
N LEU A 78 -7.97 18.15 -4.16
CA LEU A 78 -6.89 17.89 -5.13
C LEU A 78 -5.64 18.71 -4.81
#